data_AF-A0A7C4J9D9-F1
#
_entry.id   AF-A0A7C4J9D9-F1
#
_cell.length_a   1.000
_cell.length_b   1.000
_cell.length_c   1.000
_cell.angle_alpha   90.00
_cell.angle_beta   90.00
_cell.angle_gamma   90.00
#
_symmetry.space_group_name_H-M   'P 1'
#
loop_
_entity.id
_entity.type
_entity.pdbx_description
1 polymer ?
#
loop_
_entity_poly.entity_id
_entity_poly.type
_entity_poly.pdbx_seq_one_letter_code
_entity_poly.pdbx_strand_id
1 'polypeptide(L)'
;MANLPWEERPAASAEVIWRSARNPIITRAAVPDANSIFNSAVVPFNGGFAGVFRCDNTARDMQLHAGFSADGLSWSIEPQRIRFQ
;
A
#
# COMPACT_ATOMS: atom_id res chain seq x y z
N MET A 1 -0.52 -16.78 -8.75
CA MET A 1 0.16 -15.86 -7.82
C MET A 1 1.40 -16.58 -7.28
N ALA A 2 2.53 -16.47 -7.97
CA ALA A 2 3.81 -17.02 -7.48
C ALA A 2 4.60 -15.98 -6.66
N ASN A 3 4.14 -14.72 -6.66
CA ASN A 3 4.81 -13.54 -6.13
C ASN A 3 4.02 -12.87 -4.99
N LEU A 4 3.23 -13.63 -4.22
CA LEU A 4 2.52 -13.07 -3.08
C LEU A 4 3.55 -12.60 -2.02
N PRO A 5 3.45 -11.36 -1.51
CA PRO A 5 4.30 -10.94 -0.41
C PRO A 5 4.01 -11.78 0.84
N TRP A 6 5.03 -12.47 1.33
CA TRP A 6 4.91 -13.43 2.42
C TRP A 6 6.07 -13.29 3.40
N GLU A 7 5.81 -13.60 4.66
CA GLU A 7 6.80 -13.75 5.73
C GLU A 7 6.39 -14.95 6.57
N GLU A 8 7.32 -15.85 6.83
CA GLU A 8 7.08 -16.98 7.73
C GLU A 8 6.72 -16.50 9.13
N ARG A 9 5.84 -17.24 9.81
CA ARG A 9 5.44 -16.93 11.18
C ARG A 9 6.68 -16.97 12.09
N PRO A 10 6.94 -15.91 12.89
CA PRO A 10 8.03 -15.92 13.86
C PRO A 10 7.87 -17.09 14.84
N ALA A 11 8.96 -17.80 15.15
CA ALA A 11 8.93 -18.98 16.02
C ALA A 11 8.34 -18.70 17.42
N ALA A 12 8.48 -17.47 17.91
CA ALA A 12 7.94 -17.03 19.20
C ALA A 12 6.45 -16.64 19.17
N SER A 13 5.81 -16.57 18.01
CA SER A 13 4.41 -16.16 17.88
C SER A 13 3.49 -17.39 17.89
N ALA A 14 2.50 -17.42 18.78
CA ALA A 14 1.44 -18.44 18.79
C ALA A 14 0.15 -17.99 18.07
N GLU A 15 0.15 -16.78 17.51
CA GLU A 15 -1.03 -16.17 16.90
C GLU A 15 -1.37 -16.80 15.53
N VAL A 16 -2.67 -16.82 15.19
CA VAL A 16 -3.15 -17.30 13.88
C VAL A 16 -2.72 -16.34 12.75
N ILE A 17 -2.68 -15.04 13.05
CA ILE A 17 -2.23 -14.00 12.13
C ILE A 17 -1.09 -13.25 12.80
N TRP A 18 0.04 -13.12 12.10
CA TRP A 18 1.17 -12.32 12.55
C TRP A 18 1.34 -11.09 11.66
N ARG A 19 1.95 -10.06 12.23
CA ARG A 19 2.28 -8.84 11.50
C ARG A 19 3.59 -9.04 10.77
N SER A 20 3.67 -8.49 9.55
CA SER A 20 4.94 -8.35 8.84
C SER A 20 5.93 -7.53 9.68
N ALA A 21 7.18 -7.98 9.73
CA ALA A 21 8.30 -7.28 10.35
C ALA A 21 8.67 -6.00 9.60
N ARG A 22 8.21 -5.84 8.35
CA ARG A 22 8.41 -4.65 7.50
C ARG A 22 7.34 -3.57 7.70
N ASN A 23 6.43 -3.73 8.66
CA ASN A 23 5.42 -2.70 8.92
C ASN A 23 6.04 -1.39 9.44
N PRO A 24 5.54 -0.21 8.99
CA PRO A 24 4.59 -0.03 7.89
C PRO A 24 5.28 -0.13 6.51
N ILE A 25 4.62 -0.77 5.54
CA ILE A 25 5.18 -0.91 4.18
C ILE A 25 5.01 0.35 3.31
N ILE A 26 4.09 1.25 3.68
CA ILE A 26 3.88 2.55 3.04
C ILE A 26 3.89 3.61 4.15
N THR A 27 4.58 4.71 3.92
CA THR A 27 4.59 5.88 4.80
C THR A 27 4.02 7.10 4.08
N ARG A 28 3.72 8.18 4.82
CA ARG A 28 3.23 9.43 4.21
C ARG A 28 4.15 10.00 3.13
N ALA A 29 5.44 9.65 3.14
CA ALA A 29 6.42 10.17 2.21
C ALA A 29 6.25 9.63 0.77
N ALA A 30 5.40 8.60 0.58
CA ALA A 30 5.16 8.01 -0.74
C ALA A 30 4.42 8.93 -1.72
N VAL A 31 3.72 9.96 -1.23
CA VAL A 31 2.99 10.93 -2.06
C VAL A 31 3.32 12.34 -1.56
N PRO A 32 3.72 13.27 -2.44
CA PRO A 32 3.89 14.67 -2.08
C PRO A 32 2.63 15.24 -1.41
N ASP A 33 2.79 16.06 -0.38
CA ASP A 33 1.71 16.69 0.39
C ASP A 33 0.73 15.72 1.10
N ALA A 34 1.04 14.42 1.16
CA ALA A 34 0.26 13.51 1.99
C ALA A 34 0.54 13.73 3.49
N ASN A 35 -0.54 13.89 4.25
CA ASN A 35 -0.54 13.76 5.71
C ASN A 35 -0.48 12.29 6.12
N SER A 36 -1.30 11.45 5.47
CA SER A 36 -1.43 10.03 5.81
C SER A 36 -1.92 9.20 4.63
N ILE A 37 -1.45 7.96 4.55
CA ILE A 37 -1.86 6.97 3.54
C ILE A 37 -2.23 5.68 4.27
N PHE A 38 -3.47 5.23 4.13
CA PHE A 38 -4.02 4.06 4.83
C PHE A 38 -5.32 3.60 4.16
N ASN A 39 -5.90 2.47 4.57
CA ASN A 39 -7.14 1.91 4.00
C ASN A 39 -7.11 1.75 2.46
N SER A 40 -6.03 1.14 1.96
CA SER A 40 -5.80 0.94 0.54
C SER A 40 -6.37 -0.39 0.03
N ALA A 41 -6.81 -0.42 -1.22
CA ALA A 41 -7.25 -1.63 -1.92
C ALA A 41 -6.16 -2.10 -2.90
N VAL A 42 -5.88 -3.40 -2.93
CA VAL A 42 -4.80 -3.99 -3.75
C VAL A 42 -5.32 -5.23 -4.48
N VAL A 43 -4.93 -5.38 -5.75
CA VAL A 43 -5.22 -6.55 -6.59
C VAL A 43 -3.99 -6.99 -7.38
N PRO A 44 -3.82 -8.28 -7.70
CA PRO A 44 -2.86 -8.70 -8.71
C PRO A 44 -3.24 -8.13 -10.07
N PHE A 45 -2.26 -7.59 -10.78
CA PHE A 45 -2.45 -6.93 -12.07
C PHE A 45 -1.17 -7.00 -12.92
N ASN A 46 -1.28 -7.42 -14.18
CA ASN A 46 -0.17 -7.48 -15.15
C ASN A 46 1.13 -8.12 -14.61
N GLY A 47 1.02 -9.23 -13.88
CA GLY A 47 2.18 -9.95 -13.33
C GLY A 47 2.76 -9.35 -12.03
N GLY A 48 2.30 -8.17 -11.61
CA GLY A 48 2.58 -7.56 -10.31
C GLY A 48 1.29 -7.25 -9.57
N PHE A 49 1.24 -6.07 -8.95
CA PHE A 49 0.11 -5.57 -8.18
C PHE A 49 -0.24 -4.15 -8.60
N ALA A 50 -1.54 -3.86 -8.63
CA ALA A 50 -2.07 -2.51 -8.73
C ALA A 50 -2.94 -2.23 -7.49
N GLY A 51 -3.11 -0.96 -7.16
CA GLY A 51 -3.93 -0.57 -6.02
C GLY A 51 -4.53 0.81 -6.14
N VAL A 52 -5.55 1.04 -5.32
CA VAL A 52 -6.15 2.35 -5.06
C VAL A 52 -5.87 2.70 -3.61
N PHE A 53 -5.17 3.81 -3.42
CA PHE A 53 -4.66 4.27 -2.13
C PHE A 53 -5.46 5.48 -1.69
N ARG A 54 -6.00 5.44 -0.48
CA ARG A 54 -6.51 6.66 0.16
C ARG A 54 -5.33 7.45 0.68
N CYS A 55 -5.18 8.68 0.19
CA CYS A 55 -4.19 9.64 0.61
C CYS A 55 -4.92 10.86 1.15
N ASP A 56 -4.81 11.11 2.45
CA ASP A 56 -5.29 12.34 3.06
C ASP A 56 -4.17 13.38 2.91
N ASN A 57 -4.44 14.52 2.26
CA ASN A 57 -3.43 15.58 2.07
C ASN A 57 -3.20 16.38 3.37
N THR A 58 -2.28 17.35 3.37
CA THR A 58 -2.00 18.24 4.53
C THR A 58 -3.19 19.10 4.97
N ALA A 59 -4.14 19.37 4.06
CA ALA A 59 -5.41 20.01 4.37
C ALA A 59 -6.48 19.02 4.89
N ARG A 60 -6.14 17.73 4.99
CA ARG A 60 -7.00 16.61 5.39
C ARG A 60 -8.13 16.27 4.42
N ASP A 61 -8.04 16.71 3.17
CA ASP A 61 -8.90 16.20 2.10
C ASP A 61 -8.56 14.74 1.81
N MET A 62 -9.58 13.88 1.79
CA MET A 62 -9.44 12.47 1.48
C MET A 62 -9.45 12.27 -0.04
N GLN A 63 -8.33 11.81 -0.60
CA GLN A 63 -8.17 11.63 -2.05
C GLN A 63 -7.85 10.17 -2.38
N LEU A 64 -8.13 9.76 -3.62
CA LEU A 64 -7.81 8.43 -4.13
C LEU A 64 -6.70 8.54 -5.16
N HIS A 65 -5.64 7.75 -4.98
CA HIS A 65 -4.47 7.71 -5.85
C HIS A 65 -4.29 6.28 -6.40
N ALA A 66 -3.89 6.16 -7.66
CA ALA A 66 -3.49 4.87 -8.21
C ALA A 66 -2.05 4.55 -7.77
N GLY A 67 -1.71 3.27 -7.63
CA GLY A 67 -0.33 2.86 -7.38
C GLY A 67 -0.05 1.45 -7.89
N PHE A 68 1.23 1.17 -8.08
CA PHE A 68 1.72 -0.09 -8.64
C PHE A 68 2.90 -0.63 -7.83
N SER A 69 3.03 -1.94 -7.83
CA SER A 69 4.12 -2.64 -7.17
C SER A 69 4.45 -3.95 -7.89
N ALA A 70 5.73 -4.29 -8.00
CA ALA A 70 6.15 -5.58 -8.54
C ALA A 70 6.05 -6.72 -7.51
N ASP A 71 6.24 -6.39 -6.22
CA ASP A 71 6.38 -7.34 -5.10
C ASP A 71 5.22 -7.25 -4.08
N GLY A 72 4.35 -6.25 -4.19
CA GLY A 72 3.25 -5.99 -3.27
C GLY A 72 3.66 -5.31 -1.96
N LEU A 73 4.94 -4.95 -1.81
CA LEU A 73 5.52 -4.33 -0.60
C LEU A 73 6.07 -2.94 -0.90
N SER A 74 6.81 -2.81 -1.99
CA SER A 74 7.42 -1.58 -2.47
C SER A 74 6.47 -0.90 -3.45
N TRP A 75 5.87 0.22 -3.06
CA TRP A 75 4.82 0.87 -3.85
C TRP A 75 5.29 2.17 -4.49
N SER A 76 5.04 2.30 -5.79
CA SER A 76 5.04 3.57 -6.50
C SER A 76 3.60 4.07 -6.60
N ILE A 77 3.28 5.15 -5.89
CA ILE A 77 1.94 5.75 -5.86
C ILE A 77 1.97 7.03 -6.69
N GLU A 78 0.99 7.21 -7.56
CA GLU A 78 0.87 8.39 -8.40
C GLU A 78 0.73 9.66 -7.54
N PRO A 79 1.54 10.71 -7.78
CA PRO A 79 1.47 11.94 -7.00
C PRO A 79 0.12 12.66 -7.13
N GLN A 80 -0.57 12.47 -8.25
CA GLN A 80 -1.85 13.11 -8.55
C GLN A 80 -3.00 12.16 -8.24
N ARG A 81 -4.07 12.70 -7.66
CA ARG A 81 -5.31 11.95 -7.44
C ARG A 81 -5.94 11.49 -8.75
N ILE A 82 -6.68 10.39 -8.68
CA ILE A 82 -7.57 9.92 -9.74
C ILE A 82 -8.60 11.02 -10.05
N ARG A 83 -8.81 11.30 -11.34
CA ARG A 83 -9.84 12.21 -11.83
C ARG A 83 -10.98 11.39 -12.42
N PHE A 84 -12.18 11.55 -11.88
CA PHE A 84 -13.38 10.92 -12.38
C PHE A 84 -13.98 11.73 -13.54
N GLN A 85 -14.64 11.03 -14.46
CA GLN A 85 -15.42 11.60 -15.58
C GLN A 85 -16.88 11.21 -15.43
#